data_AF-A0A954G8N9-F1
#
_entry.id   AF-A0A954G8N9-F1
#
_cell.length_a   1.000
_cell.length_b   1.000
_cell.length_c   1.000
_cell.angle_alpha   90.00
_cell.angle_beta   90.00
_cell.angle_gamma   90.00
#
_symmetry.space_group_name_H-M   'P 1'
#
loop_
_entity.id
_entity.type
_entity.pdbx_description
1 polymer ?
#
loop_
_entity_poly.entity_id
_entity_poly.type
_entity_poly.pdbx_seq_one_letter_code
_entity_poly.pdbx_strand_id
1 'polypeptide(L)'
;IAKNLTDRANLFEDIVSDGHLPLIRAVEIFDVDRGNRFSTYATWAVRNFLFRTTKKGRKYRKTFLNGAETLAMGLSDSRSTSRSHETYHRNIDDVLQKVLLTLDEREQVILRRRFGLEKSDTPEKFREIAEDLGVSTERVRQLTIRSLQRMREAIEEQKLEIPDIPEII
;
A
#
# COMPACT_ATOMS: atom_id res chain seq x y z
N ILE A 1 -10.86 -18.14 8.97
CA ILE A 1 -9.49 -17.66 9.30
C ILE A 1 -8.80 -17.13 8.04
N ALA A 2 -8.62 -17.95 6.99
CA ALA A 2 -7.96 -17.56 5.73
C ALA A 2 -8.56 -16.30 5.05
N LYS A 3 -9.89 -16.17 5.00
CA LYS A 3 -10.58 -15.02 4.37
C LYS A 3 -10.18 -13.65 4.94
N ASN A 4 -9.75 -13.59 6.20
CA ASN A 4 -9.38 -12.34 6.86
C ASN A 4 -7.90 -11.98 6.68
N LEU A 5 -7.10 -12.87 6.06
CA LEU A 5 -5.65 -12.66 5.82
C LEU A 5 -5.33 -12.44 4.33
N THR A 6 -6.33 -12.46 3.46
CA THR A 6 -6.18 -12.21 2.02
C THR A 6 -5.88 -10.74 1.76
N ASP A 7 -4.90 -10.49 0.89
CA ASP A 7 -4.48 -9.15 0.44
C ASP A 7 -4.01 -9.24 -1.02
N ARG A 8 -3.78 -8.12 -1.71
CA ARG A 8 -3.33 -8.10 -3.13
C ARG A 8 -2.04 -8.90 -3.37
N ALA A 9 -1.21 -9.08 -2.35
CA ALA A 9 0.04 -9.83 -2.41
C ALA A 9 -0.05 -11.31 -2.00
N ASN A 10 -1.18 -11.75 -1.42
CA ASN A 10 -1.40 -13.14 -0.99
C ASN A 10 -2.80 -13.57 -1.40
N LEU A 11 -2.89 -14.39 -2.45
CA LEU A 11 -4.18 -14.84 -2.96
C LEU A 11 -4.87 -15.72 -1.93
N PHE A 12 -6.20 -15.68 -1.94
CA PHE A 12 -7.01 -16.48 -1.03
C PHE A 12 -6.71 -17.98 -1.17
N GLU A 13 -6.56 -18.45 -2.41
CA GLU A 13 -6.24 -19.84 -2.73
C GLU A 13 -4.87 -20.28 -2.17
N ASP A 14 -3.87 -19.40 -2.21
CA ASP A 14 -2.54 -19.67 -1.63
C ASP A 14 -2.64 -19.79 -0.10
N ILE A 15 -3.37 -18.89 0.55
CA ILE A 15 -3.56 -18.89 2.02
C ILE A 15 -4.38 -20.11 2.47
N VAL A 16 -5.37 -20.52 1.69
CA VAL A 16 -6.16 -21.72 1.97
C VAL A 16 -5.28 -22.96 1.83
N SER A 17 -4.51 -23.03 0.74
CA SER A 17 -3.56 -24.13 0.50
C SER A 17 -2.51 -24.23 1.60
N ASP A 18 -1.90 -23.10 2.00
CA ASP A 18 -0.99 -23.01 3.14
C ASP A 18 -1.65 -23.39 4.48
N GLY A 19 -2.97 -23.19 4.60
CA GLY A 19 -3.77 -23.54 5.77
C GLY A 19 -4.01 -25.03 5.95
N HIS A 20 -3.89 -25.84 4.90
CA HIS A 20 -4.09 -27.29 4.96
C HIS A 20 -2.95 -28.00 5.71
N LEU A 21 -1.70 -27.56 5.52
CA LEU A 21 -0.54 -28.16 6.18
C LEU A 21 -0.57 -28.09 7.72
N PRO A 22 -0.81 -26.93 8.37
CA PRO A 22 -0.93 -26.86 9.82
C PRO A 22 -2.19 -27.56 10.35
N LEU A 23 -3.23 -27.71 9.53
CA LEU A 23 -4.41 -28.47 9.90
C LEU A 23 -4.11 -29.98 9.96
N ILE A 24 -3.41 -30.53 8.96
CA ILE A 24 -2.96 -31.93 8.95
C ILE A 24 -2.05 -32.20 10.15
N ARG A 25 -1.06 -31.34 10.40
CA ARG A 25 -0.21 -31.47 11.60
C ARG A 25 -0.98 -31.36 12.91
N ALA A 26 -2.02 -30.52 12.95
CA ALA A 26 -2.88 -30.44 14.12
C ALA A 26 -3.61 -31.76 14.37
N VAL A 27 -4.03 -32.48 13.33
CA VAL A 27 -4.63 -33.83 13.46
C VAL A 27 -3.61 -34.83 14.00
N GLU A 28 -2.38 -34.85 13.46
CA GLU A 28 -1.34 -35.80 13.87
C GLU A 28 -0.95 -35.69 15.35
N ILE A 29 -0.98 -34.47 15.90
CA ILE A 29 -0.47 -34.16 17.25
C ILE A 29 -1.63 -34.01 18.26
N PHE A 30 -2.88 -33.98 17.81
CA PHE A 30 -4.01 -33.75 18.70
C PHE A 30 -4.27 -34.95 19.61
N ASP A 31 -4.32 -34.65 20.90
CA ASP A 31 -4.52 -35.62 21.97
C ASP A 31 -5.93 -35.41 22.55
N VAL A 32 -6.79 -36.42 22.37
CA VAL A 32 -8.21 -36.39 22.76
C VAL A 32 -8.38 -36.47 24.27
N ASP A 33 -7.44 -37.10 24.98
CA ASP A 33 -7.51 -37.34 26.42
C ASP A 33 -7.34 -36.05 27.23
N ARG A 34 -6.84 -34.98 26.59
CA ARG A 34 -6.69 -33.65 27.20
C ARG A 34 -8.00 -32.85 27.29
N GLY A 35 -9.11 -33.40 26.82
CA GLY A 35 -10.47 -32.84 27.02
C GLY A 35 -10.79 -31.54 26.26
N ASN A 36 -9.88 -31.06 25.40
CA ASN A 36 -10.13 -29.87 24.57
C ASN A 36 -10.76 -30.28 23.23
N ARG A 37 -11.65 -29.45 22.68
CA ARG A 37 -12.23 -29.70 21.35
C ARG A 37 -11.21 -29.47 20.25
N PHE A 38 -11.12 -30.40 19.30
CA PHE A 38 -10.20 -30.32 18.16
C PHE A 38 -10.33 -29.01 17.38
N SER A 39 -11.56 -28.51 17.17
CA SER A 39 -11.82 -27.26 16.47
C SER A 39 -11.13 -26.05 17.09
N THR A 40 -11.03 -26.00 18.43
CA THR A 40 -10.34 -24.92 19.15
C THR A 40 -8.83 -24.98 18.92
N TYR A 41 -8.25 -26.18 19.01
CA TYR A 41 -6.81 -26.39 18.81
C TYR A 41 -6.40 -26.14 17.35
N ALA A 42 -7.13 -26.71 16.39
CA ALA A 42 -6.89 -26.55 14.96
C ALA A 42 -7.00 -25.08 14.52
N THR A 43 -8.00 -24.35 15.03
CA THR A 43 -8.16 -22.92 14.76
C THR A 43 -6.92 -22.13 15.19
N TRP A 44 -6.36 -22.44 16.37
CA TRP A 44 -5.17 -21.76 16.87
C TRP A 44 -3.91 -22.10 16.06
N ALA A 45 -3.72 -23.38 15.71
CA ALA A 45 -2.58 -23.85 14.93
C ALA A 45 -2.56 -23.23 13.51
N VAL A 46 -3.69 -23.26 12.80
CA VAL A 46 -3.84 -22.67 11.46
C VAL A 46 -3.62 -21.15 11.53
N ARG A 47 -4.20 -20.48 12.53
CA ARG A 47 -4.04 -19.03 12.71
C ARG A 47 -2.58 -18.64 12.92
N ASN A 48 -1.86 -19.31 13.84
CA ASN A 48 -0.47 -19.00 14.15
C ASN A 48 0.46 -19.25 12.94
N PHE A 49 0.23 -20.34 12.19
CA PHE A 49 1.01 -20.66 11.00
C PHE A 49 0.84 -19.59 9.90
N LEU A 50 -0.41 -19.26 9.55
CA LEU A 50 -0.71 -18.30 8.48
C LEU A 50 -0.18 -16.88 8.80
N PHE A 51 -0.19 -16.46 10.07
CA PHE A 51 0.43 -15.18 10.45
C PHE A 51 1.95 -15.17 10.31
N ARG A 52 2.61 -16.33 10.44
CA ARG A 52 4.07 -16.43 10.31
C ARG A 52 4.51 -16.50 8.84
N THR A 53 3.78 -17.22 8.00
CA THR A 53 4.10 -17.35 6.57
C THR A 53 3.89 -16.03 5.81
N THR A 54 2.76 -15.37 6.04
CA THR A 54 2.44 -14.08 5.39
C THR A 54 3.42 -12.95 5.77
N LYS A 55 3.86 -12.89 7.04
CA LYS A 55 4.88 -11.91 7.49
C LYS A 55 6.27 -12.19 6.91
N LYS A 56 6.66 -13.46 6.78
CA LYS A 56 7.93 -13.83 6.13
C LYS A 56 7.89 -13.53 4.63
N GLY A 57 6.85 -13.96 3.93
CA GLY A 57 6.67 -13.70 2.49
C GLY A 57 6.70 -12.22 2.13
N ARG A 58 6.13 -11.35 2.98
CA ARG A 58 6.20 -9.89 2.81
C ARG A 58 7.61 -9.30 2.96
N LYS A 59 8.46 -9.89 3.82
CA LYS A 59 9.86 -9.48 3.96
C LYS A 59 10.69 -9.95 2.77
N TYR A 60 10.58 -11.23 2.39
CA TYR A 60 11.31 -11.79 1.25
C TYR A 60 10.92 -11.11 -0.09
N ARG A 61 9.64 -10.84 -0.37
CA ARG A 61 9.26 -10.11 -1.61
C ARG A 61 9.83 -8.69 -1.65
N LYS A 62 9.90 -7.99 -0.52
CA LYS A 62 10.43 -6.61 -0.46
C LYS A 62 11.95 -6.52 -0.59
N THR A 63 12.71 -7.53 -0.16
CA THR A 63 14.18 -7.52 -0.31
C THR A 63 14.67 -8.10 -1.63
N PHE A 64 13.93 -9.02 -2.26
CA PHE A 64 14.41 -9.68 -3.49
C PHE A 64 14.01 -8.96 -4.78
N LEU A 65 12.87 -8.26 -4.84
CA LEU A 65 12.47 -7.51 -6.04
C LEU A 65 13.41 -6.31 -6.31
N ASN A 66 13.91 -5.64 -5.28
CA ASN A 66 14.88 -4.54 -5.46
C ASN A 66 16.29 -5.01 -5.88
N GLY A 67 16.60 -6.32 -5.83
CA GLY A 67 17.96 -6.85 -6.06
C GLY A 67 18.21 -7.39 -7.47
N ALA A 68 17.20 -7.97 -8.11
CA ALA A 68 17.34 -8.47 -9.49
C ALA A 68 17.30 -7.32 -10.51
N GLU A 69 16.45 -6.32 -10.27
CA GLU A 69 16.36 -5.12 -11.12
C GLU A 69 17.62 -4.27 -11.01
N THR A 70 18.20 -4.09 -9.82
CA THR A 70 19.47 -3.34 -9.64
C THR A 70 20.68 -4.03 -10.26
N LEU A 71 20.75 -5.37 -10.26
CA LEU A 71 21.83 -6.10 -10.90
C LEU A 71 21.72 -6.12 -12.43
N ALA A 72 20.50 -6.25 -12.96
CA ALA A 72 20.26 -6.20 -14.40
C ALA A 72 20.49 -4.79 -14.98
N MET A 73 20.12 -3.75 -14.23
CA MET A 73 20.24 -2.34 -14.62
C MET A 73 21.66 -1.77 -14.48
N GLY A 74 22.54 -2.43 -13.70
CA GLY A 74 23.94 -2.03 -13.56
C GLY A 74 24.82 -2.31 -14.79
N LEU A 75 24.34 -3.10 -15.74
CA LEU A 75 25.08 -3.51 -16.95
C LEU A 75 24.59 -2.85 -18.24
N SER A 76 23.47 -2.11 -18.22
CA SER A 76 22.97 -1.36 -19.36
C SER A 76 23.05 0.16 -19.12
N ASP A 77 23.89 0.79 -19.93
CA ASP A 77 24.10 2.22 -20.15
C ASP A 77 23.02 3.18 -19.59
N SER A 78 23.25 3.73 -18.39
CA SER A 78 22.31 4.59 -17.64
C SER A 78 22.74 6.06 -17.58
N ARG A 79 23.13 6.67 -18.71
CA ARG A 79 23.35 8.13 -18.76
C ARG A 79 22.25 8.90 -19.49
N SER A 80 21.47 8.27 -20.36
CA SER A 80 20.38 8.92 -21.10
C SER A 80 19.03 8.85 -20.35
N THR A 81 18.74 7.76 -19.64
CA THR A 81 17.45 7.53 -18.95
C THR A 81 17.28 8.40 -17.71
N SER A 82 18.32 8.60 -16.88
CA SER A 82 18.20 9.35 -15.62
C SER A 82 17.80 10.82 -15.79
N ARG A 83 18.24 11.49 -16.86
CA ARG A 83 17.98 12.93 -17.08
C ARG A 83 16.51 13.20 -17.41
N SER A 84 15.90 12.39 -18.28
CA SER A 84 14.51 12.55 -18.72
C SER A 84 13.53 12.24 -17.59
N HIS A 85 13.80 11.19 -16.80
CA HIS A 85 13.01 10.87 -15.61
C HIS A 85 13.11 11.98 -14.54
N GLU A 86 14.30 12.53 -14.30
CA GLU A 86 14.48 13.62 -13.34
C GLU A 86 13.72 14.89 -13.76
N THR A 87 13.71 15.23 -15.05
CA THR A 87 12.90 16.36 -15.56
C THR A 87 11.40 16.10 -15.47
N TYR A 88 10.95 14.87 -15.75
CA TYR A 88 9.54 14.49 -15.62
C TYR A 88 9.05 14.61 -14.17
N HIS A 89 9.80 14.04 -13.21
CA HIS A 89 9.45 14.12 -11.80
C HIS A 89 9.41 15.56 -11.29
N ARG A 90 10.38 16.40 -11.71
CA ARG A 90 10.41 17.82 -11.35
C ARG A 90 9.20 18.58 -11.90
N ASN A 91 8.86 18.36 -13.17
CA ASN A 91 7.70 19.01 -13.80
C ASN A 91 6.38 18.60 -13.14
N ILE A 92 6.23 17.32 -12.78
CA ILE A 92 5.04 16.84 -12.05
C ILE A 92 4.96 17.46 -10.66
N ASP A 93 6.07 17.50 -9.92
CA ASP A 93 6.09 18.11 -8.59
C ASP A 93 5.68 19.58 -8.67
N ASP A 94 6.17 20.32 -9.68
CA ASP A 94 5.81 21.73 -9.89
C ASP A 94 4.31 21.91 -10.20
N VAL A 95 3.73 21.06 -11.06
CA VAL A 95 2.29 21.08 -11.37
C VAL A 95 1.47 20.74 -10.13
N LEU A 96 1.86 19.70 -9.39
CA LEU A 96 1.19 19.27 -8.16
C LEU A 96 1.19 20.39 -7.11
N GLN A 97 2.32 21.08 -6.92
CA GLN A 97 2.41 22.20 -5.98
C GLN A 97 1.48 23.36 -6.38
N LYS A 98 1.44 23.74 -7.66
CA LYS A 98 0.53 24.78 -8.16
C LYS A 98 -0.93 24.45 -7.89
N VAL A 99 -1.32 23.20 -8.13
CA VAL A 99 -2.71 22.75 -7.93
C VAL A 99 -3.04 22.62 -6.44
N LEU A 100 -2.11 22.20 -5.59
CA LEU A 100 -2.34 22.16 -4.14
C LEU A 100 -2.55 23.56 -3.56
N LEU A 101 -1.84 24.58 -4.07
CA LEU A 101 -1.98 25.96 -3.61
C LEU A 101 -3.36 26.59 -3.89
N THR A 102 -4.18 26.00 -4.78
CA THR A 102 -5.56 26.46 -5.01
C THR A 102 -6.53 25.96 -3.94
N LEU A 103 -6.12 24.96 -3.16
CA LEU A 103 -6.90 24.40 -2.06
C LEU A 103 -6.59 25.11 -0.74
N ASP A 104 -7.54 25.02 0.19
CA ASP A 104 -7.35 25.51 1.56
C ASP A 104 -6.24 24.72 2.30
N GLU A 105 -5.54 25.36 3.25
CA GLU A 105 -4.41 24.75 3.97
C GLU A 105 -4.80 23.43 4.65
N ARG A 106 -6.00 23.37 5.22
CA ARG A 106 -6.51 22.15 5.87
C ARG A 106 -6.71 21.01 4.87
N GLU A 107 -7.17 21.33 3.67
CA GLU A 107 -7.36 20.37 2.58
C GLU A 107 -6.02 19.90 2.02
N GLN A 108 -5.04 20.80 1.88
CA GLN A 108 -3.67 20.46 1.49
C GLN A 108 -3.05 19.45 2.48
N VAL A 109 -3.16 19.71 3.79
CA VAL A 109 -2.64 18.81 4.83
C VAL A 109 -3.30 17.43 4.75
N ILE A 110 -4.63 17.37 4.58
CA ILE A 110 -5.36 16.11 4.43
C ILE A 110 -4.83 15.33 3.21
N LEU A 111 -4.66 15.99 2.08
CA LEU A 111 -4.19 15.33 0.86
C LEU A 111 -2.73 14.87 0.96
N ARG A 112 -1.83 15.70 1.51
CA ARG A 112 -0.41 15.35 1.71
C ARG A 112 -0.26 14.09 2.56
N ARG A 113 -0.93 14.04 3.71
CA ARG A 113 -0.90 12.88 4.63
C ARG A 113 -1.59 11.66 4.04
N ARG A 114 -2.74 11.85 3.38
CA ARG A 114 -3.52 10.76 2.79
C ARG A 114 -2.77 10.07 1.66
N PHE A 115 -2.10 10.82 0.80
CA PHE A 115 -1.45 10.28 -0.39
C PHE A 115 0.06 10.10 -0.22
N GLY A 116 0.63 10.51 0.92
CA GLY A 116 2.07 10.43 1.16
C GLY A 116 2.86 11.29 0.18
N LEU A 117 2.40 12.52 -0.07
CA LEU A 117 3.00 13.43 -1.06
C LEU A 117 4.33 14.05 -0.58
N GLU A 118 4.72 13.80 0.68
CA GLU A 118 6.01 14.19 1.23
C GLU A 118 7.00 13.04 1.19
N LYS A 119 8.28 13.35 0.92
CA LYS A 119 9.36 12.39 0.56
C LYS A 119 9.65 11.28 1.59
N SER A 120 8.97 11.27 2.73
CA SER A 120 9.19 10.30 3.81
C SER A 120 7.92 9.73 4.44
N ASP A 121 6.72 10.08 3.96
CA ASP A 121 5.47 9.66 4.63
C ASP A 121 4.80 8.47 3.95
N THR A 122 4.43 7.49 4.77
CA THR A 122 3.53 6.43 4.32
C THR A 122 2.09 6.97 4.27
N PRO A 123 1.31 6.67 3.21
CA PRO A 123 -0.09 7.06 3.12
C PRO A 123 -0.89 6.71 4.38
N GLU A 124 -1.48 7.71 5.01
CA GLU A 124 -2.23 7.55 6.26
C GLU A 124 -3.70 7.22 6.03
N LYS A 125 -4.33 6.55 7.01
CA LYS A 125 -5.77 6.24 6.96
C LYS A 125 -6.59 7.46 7.34
N PHE A 126 -7.81 7.57 6.81
CA PHE A 126 -8.74 8.64 7.18
C PHE A 126 -8.97 8.75 8.70
N ARG A 127 -8.94 7.62 9.41
CA ARG A 127 -9.11 7.60 10.86
C ARG A 127 -7.96 8.30 11.58
N GLU A 128 -6.72 8.04 11.18
CA GLU A 128 -5.51 8.64 11.78
C GLU A 128 -5.51 10.16 11.53
N ILE A 129 -5.82 10.58 10.29
CA ILE A 129 -5.97 12.00 9.93
C ILE A 129 -7.13 12.67 10.69
N ALA A 130 -8.24 11.97 10.88
CA ALA A 130 -9.43 12.48 11.56
C ALA A 130 -9.19 12.69 13.07
N GLU A 131 -8.51 11.73 13.70
CA GLU A 131 -8.11 11.79 15.12
C GLU A 131 -7.21 13.02 15.35
N ASP A 132 -6.22 13.25 14.48
CA ASP A 132 -5.31 14.40 14.60
C ASP A 132 -5.96 15.75 14.32
N LEU A 133 -6.87 15.81 13.33
CA LEU A 133 -7.55 17.06 12.96
C LEU A 133 -8.77 17.36 13.83
N GLY A 134 -9.12 16.49 14.78
CA GLY A 134 -10.28 16.65 15.66
C GLY A 134 -11.62 16.65 14.92
N VAL A 135 -11.71 15.95 13.79
CA VAL A 135 -12.92 15.86 12.96
C VAL A 135 -13.34 14.40 12.77
N SER A 136 -14.54 14.17 12.23
CA SER A 136 -14.97 12.79 11.94
C SER A 136 -14.25 12.21 10.72
N THR A 137 -14.07 10.89 10.70
CA THR A 137 -13.51 10.15 9.54
C THR A 137 -14.27 10.44 8.24
N GLU A 138 -15.60 10.51 8.30
CA GLU A 138 -16.42 10.83 7.14
C GLU A 138 -16.23 12.28 6.69
N ARG A 139 -16.00 13.22 7.63
CA ARG A 139 -15.67 14.60 7.28
C ARG A 139 -14.36 14.69 6.51
N VAL A 140 -13.32 13.97 6.94
CA VAL A 140 -12.04 13.89 6.20
C VAL A 140 -12.28 13.34 4.79
N ARG A 141 -13.05 12.25 4.66
CA ARG A 141 -13.39 11.65 3.37
C ARG A 141 -14.10 12.64 2.44
N GLN A 142 -15.10 13.36 2.95
CA GLN A 142 -15.84 14.37 2.18
C GLN A 142 -14.93 15.51 1.73
N LEU A 143 -14.05 16.00 2.62
CA LEU A 143 -13.06 17.03 2.26
C LEU A 143 -12.14 16.53 1.16
N THR A 144 -11.59 15.30 1.28
CA THR A 144 -10.74 14.71 0.23
C THR A 144 -11.45 14.67 -1.12
N ILE A 145 -12.69 14.19 -1.19
CA ILE A 145 -13.44 14.11 -2.45
C ILE A 145 -13.63 15.50 -3.06
N ARG A 146 -14.04 16.47 -2.23
CA ARG A 146 -14.24 17.85 -2.67
C ARG A 146 -12.94 18.47 -3.19
N SER A 147 -11.82 18.26 -2.49
CA SER A 147 -10.53 18.77 -2.89
C SER A 147 -10.04 18.14 -4.19
N LEU A 148 -10.21 16.83 -4.38
CA LEU A 148 -9.86 16.18 -5.65
C LEU A 148 -10.68 16.74 -6.82
N GLN A 149 -11.97 17.01 -6.62
CA GLN A 149 -12.82 17.63 -7.63
C GLN A 149 -12.32 19.04 -7.98
N ARG A 150 -11.96 19.86 -6.98
CA ARG A 150 -11.38 21.19 -7.20
C ARG A 150 -10.02 21.14 -7.89
N MET A 151 -9.17 20.18 -7.55
CA MET A 151 -7.88 20.01 -8.23
C MET A 151 -8.08 19.71 -9.70
N ARG A 152 -9.06 18.86 -10.03
CA ARG A 152 -9.41 18.55 -11.41
C ARG A 152 -9.89 19.80 -12.15
N GLU A 153 -10.80 20.57 -11.56
CA GLU A 153 -11.29 21.83 -12.12
C GLU A 153 -10.14 22.83 -12.33
N ALA A 154 -9.23 22.97 -11.37
CA ALA A 154 -8.06 23.85 -11.49
C ALA A 154 -7.10 23.43 -12.61
N ILE A 155 -6.91 22.12 -12.84
CA ILE A 155 -6.10 21.60 -13.94
C ILE A 155 -6.75 21.94 -15.30
N GLU A 156 -8.06 21.74 -15.42
CA GLU A 156 -8.82 22.04 -16.63
C GLU A 156 -8.83 23.55 -16.93
N GLU A 157 -9.03 24.40 -15.92
CA GLU A 157 -9.04 25.87 -16.04
C GLU A 157 -7.69 26.47 -16.40
N GLN A 158 -6.61 26.01 -15.74
CA GLN A 158 -5.27 26.53 -15.95
C GLN A 158 -4.56 25.92 -17.17
N LYS A 159 -5.23 24.99 -17.89
CA LYS A 159 -4.66 24.22 -19.01
C LYS A 159 -3.26 23.71 -18.70
N LEU A 160 -3.07 23.18 -17.49
CA LEU A 160 -1.78 22.67 -17.08
C LEU A 160 -1.45 21.44 -17.92
N GLU A 161 -0.34 21.51 -18.66
CA GLU A 161 0.18 20.36 -19.39
C GLU A 161 0.64 19.32 -18.37
N ILE A 162 -0.07 18.21 -18.30
CA ILE A 162 0.37 17.04 -17.53
C ILE A 162 1.44 16.37 -18.39
N PRO A 163 2.69 16.28 -17.94
CA PRO A 163 3.73 15.64 -18.72
C PRO A 163 3.37 14.16 -18.95
N ASP A 164 3.64 13.67 -20.16
CA ASP A 164 3.35 12.28 -20.53
C ASP A 164 4.07 11.31 -19.61
N ILE A 165 3.35 10.28 -19.16
CA ILE A 165 3.93 9.21 -18.35
C ILE A 165 5.08 8.59 -19.17
N PRO A 166 6.33 8.63 -18.68
CA PRO A 166 7.43 8.00 -19.40
C PRO A 166 7.09 6.53 -19.55
N GLU A 167 7.12 6.02 -20.78
CA GLU A 167 6.94 4.59 -21.03
C GLU A 167 7.96 3.84 -20.18
N ILE A 168 7.47 3.11 -19.19
CA ILE A 168 8.29 2.19 -18.40
C ILE A 168 8.55 1.00 -19.33
N ILE A 169 9.70 0.99 -20.00
CA ILE A 169 10.21 -0.17 -20.76
C ILE A 169 10.80 -1.17 -19.78
#